data_AF-A0A235BST5-F1
#
_entry.id   AF-A0A235BST5-F1
#
_cell.length_a   1.000
_cell.length_b   1.000
_cell.length_c   1.000
_cell.angle_alpha   90.00
_cell.angle_beta   90.00
_cell.angle_gamma   90.00
#
_symmetry.space_group_name_H-M   'P 1'
#
loop_
_entity.id
_entity.type
_entity.pdbx_description
1 polymer ?
#
loop_
_entity_poly.entity_id
_entity_poly.type
_entity_poly.pdbx_seq_one_letter_code
_entity_poly.pdbx_strand_id
1 'polypeptide(L)' 'MSQCGNGAANLDLRTLSAGVYLVRLDTDGFATTSKLVVQH' A
#
# COMPACT_ATOMS: atom_id res chain seq x y z
N MET A 1 -26.38 -5.20 10.43
CA MET A 1 -25.82 -4.13 9.58
C MET A 1 -24.31 -4.29 9.61
N SER A 2 -23.72 -4.89 8.57
CA SER A 2 -22.28 -5.11 8.50
C SER A 2 -21.61 -3.77 8.16
N GLN A 3 -20.83 -3.25 9.10
CA GLN A 3 -20.07 -2.02 8.93
C GLN A 3 -18.99 -2.28 7.88
N CYS A 4 -19.04 -1.58 6.73
CA CYS A 4 -17.94 -1.54 5.78
C CYS A 4 -16.81 -0.73 6.43
N GLY A 5 -15.98 -1.38 7.22
CA GLY A 5 -14.78 -0.77 7.77
C GLY A 5 -13.77 -0.62 6.66
N ASN A 6 -13.48 0.61 6.24
CA ASN A 6 -12.30 0.89 5.42
C ASN A 6 -11.07 0.60 6.29
N GLY A 7 -10.59 -0.65 6.27
CA GLY A 7 -9.40 -1.07 6.99
C GLY A 7 -8.20 -0.26 6.51
N ALA A 8 -7.49 0.38 7.44
CA ALA A 8 -6.23 1.05 7.14
C ALA A 8 -5.08 0.07 7.39
N ALA A 9 -4.22 -0.11 6.39
CA ALA A 9 -2.95 -0.83 6.53
C ALA A 9 -1.80 0.18 6.42
N ASN A 10 -0.83 0.09 7.33
CA ASN A 10 0.36 0.94 7.33
C ASN A 10 1.58 0.12 6.87
N LEU A 11 2.41 0.71 6.01
CA LEU A 11 3.68 0.14 5.55
C LEU A 11 4.82 1.07 5.98
N ASP A 12 5.77 0.56 6.76
CA ASP A 12 6.98 1.30 7.11
C ASP A 12 7.98 1.26 5.95
N LEU A 13 8.47 2.44 5.54
CA LEU A 13 9.38 2.62 4.40
C LEU A 13 10.82 2.91 4.80
N ARG A 14 11.12 3.03 6.10
CA ARG A 14 12.43 3.50 6.60
C ARG A 14 13.61 2.61 6.17
N THR A 15 13.35 1.34 5.91
CA THR A 15 14.39 0.37 5.49
C THR A 15 14.51 0.22 3.98
N LEU A 16 13.63 0.85 3.19
CA LEU A 16 13.72 0.79 1.74
C LEU A 16 14.80 1.75 1.23
N SER A 17 15.66 1.24 0.35
CA SER A 17 16.59 2.06 -0.42
C SER A 17 15.84 3.09 -1.28
N ALA A 18 16.50 4.20 -1.62
CA ALA A 18 15.95 5.14 -2.59
C ALA A 18 15.71 4.44 -3.94
N GLY A 19 14.53 4.67 -4.52
CA GLY A 19 14.12 3.96 -5.73
C GLY A 19 12.64 4.09 -6.06
N VAL A 20 12.24 3.44 -7.15
CA VAL A 20 10.83 3.36 -7.59
C VAL A 20 10.32 1.94 -7.35
N TYR A 21 9.19 1.85 -6.66
CA TYR A 21 8.54 0.59 -6.28
C TYR A 21 7.12 0.55 -6.82
N LEU A 22 6.65 -0.66 -7.17
CA LEU A 22 5.25 -0.93 -7.44
C LEU A 22 4.65 -1.55 -6.19
N VAL A 23 3.66 -0.88 -5.60
CA VAL A 23 2.94 -1.35 -4.43
C VAL A 23 1.60 -1.90 -4.90
N ARG A 24 1.33 -3.17 -4.59
CA ARG A 24 0.04 -3.81 -4.85
C ARG A 24 -0.73 -3.93 -3.54
N LEU A 25 -1.93 -3.37 -3.52
CA LEU A 25 -2.91 -3.54 -2.46
C LEU A 25 -3.90 -4.59 -2.95
N ASP A 26 -4.11 -5.63 -2.15
CA ASP A 26 -5.01 -6.73 -2.46
C ASP A 26 -5.99 -6.89 -1.30
N THR A 27 -7.28 -6.87 -1.63
CA THR A 27 -8.41 -6.99 -0.71
C THR A 27 -9.47 -7.86 -1.38
N ASP A 28 -10.41 -8.40 -0.59
CA ASP A 28 -11.44 -9.28 -1.13
C ASP A 28 -12.23 -8.59 -2.27
N GLY A 29 -12.02 -9.07 -3.50
CA GLY A 29 -12.68 -8.56 -4.70
C GLY A 29 -12.10 -7.27 -5.30
N PHE A 30 -11.00 -6.73 -4.75
CA PHE A 30 -10.36 -5.51 -5.27
C PHE A 30 -8.84 -5.56 -5.14
N ALA A 31 -8.15 -5.31 -6.24
CA ALA A 31 -6.71 -5.11 -6.26
C ALA A 31 -6.37 -3.82 -7.01
N THR A 32 -5.40 -3.07 -6.48
CA THR A 32 -4.87 -1.87 -7.14
C THR A 32 -3.35 -1.82 -7.03
N THR A 33 -2.71 -1.24 -8.03
CA THR A 33 -1.26 -1.06 -8.08
C THR A 33 -0.94 0.43 -8.13
N SER A 34 -0.05 0.88 -7.24
CA SER A 34 0.40 2.26 -7.15
C SER A 34 1.92 2.36 -7.26
N LYS A 35 2.41 3.41 -7.92
CA LYS A 35 3.84 3.72 -7.98
C LYS A 35 4.24 4.47 -6.71
N LEU A 36 5.20 3.94 -5.98
CA LEU A 36 5.84 4.57 -4.83
C LEU A 36 7.25 5.02 -5.21
N VAL A 37 7.58 6.27 -4.89
CA VAL A 37 8.94 6.80 -5.07
C VAL A 37 9.52 7.05 -3.67
N VAL A 38 10.61 6.37 -3.35
CA VAL A 38 11.35 6.53 -2.08
C VAL A 38 12.56 7.40 -2.35
N GLN A 39 12.69 8.49 -1.60
CA GLN A 39 13.81 9.44 -1.63
C GLN A 39 14.18 9.74 -0.18
N HIS A 40 15.49 9.84 0.11
CA HIS A 40 16.04 10.19 1.42
C HIS A 40 16.78 11.52 1.33
#